data_AF-A0A7W1AQ78-F1
#
_entry.id   AF-A0A7W1AQ78-F1
#
_cell.length_a   1.000
_cell.length_b   1.000
_cell.length_c   1.000
_cell.angle_alpha   90.00
_cell.angle_beta   90.00
_cell.angle_gamma   90.00
#
_symmetry.space_group_name_H-M   'P 1'
#
loop_
_entity.id
_entity.type
_entity.pdbx_description
1 polymer ?
#
loop_
_entity_poly.entity_id
_entity_poly.type
_entity_poly.pdbx_seq_one_letter_code
_entity_poly.pdbx_strand_id
1 'polypeptide(L)'
;MRFVDFLRTSVLLFAGAATALGVVAIAGANAHEDIAALVFAVSWWTVAAGAGGWLGRRMAPRAGIERLLASARATNTLPEVEPGSVIFTRLWPLGIGTVVTGGIAFLLPQPAAVAAGYALGVALTWRRQASAVQAIEDRDGVRFHMDKSSPFGAPKLIRTPWARKIEPAGAS
;
A
#
# COMPACT_ATOMS: atom_id res chain seq x y z
N MET A 1 10.55 3.74 -9.99
CA MET A 1 10.56 3.08 -8.66
C MET A 1 10.22 1.61 -8.84
N ARG A 2 10.82 0.67 -8.08
CA ARG A 2 10.41 -0.75 -8.16
C ARG A 2 9.01 -0.92 -7.58
N PHE A 3 8.25 -1.86 -8.14
CA PHE A 3 6.88 -2.12 -7.69
C PHE A 3 6.84 -2.73 -6.28
N VAL A 4 7.80 -3.59 -5.93
CA VAL A 4 7.95 -4.14 -4.57
C VAL A 4 8.14 -3.03 -3.53
N ASP A 5 8.99 -2.03 -3.84
CA ASP A 5 9.21 -0.89 -2.96
C ASP A 5 7.94 -0.05 -2.82
N PHE A 6 7.22 0.17 -3.93
CA PHE A 6 5.94 0.88 -3.91
C PHE A 6 4.93 0.19 -2.98
N LEU A 7 4.78 -1.13 -3.09
CA LEU A 7 3.89 -1.91 -2.22
C LEU A 7 4.27 -1.80 -0.74
N ARG A 8 5.57 -1.85 -0.41
CA ARG A 8 6.06 -1.67 0.97
C ARG A 8 5.72 -0.27 1.48
N THR A 9 6.01 0.75 0.69
CA THR A 9 5.70 2.15 1.06
C THR A 9 4.21 2.35 1.23
N SER A 10 3.35 1.80 0.36
CA SER A 10 1.90 1.88 0.52
C SER A 10 1.45 1.25 1.84
N VAL A 11 1.92 0.06 2.19
CA VAL A 11 1.58 -0.61 3.46
C VAL A 11 2.00 0.25 4.66
N LEU A 12 3.20 0.81 4.63
CA LEU A 12 3.69 1.70 5.70
C LEU A 12 2.85 2.98 5.80
N LEU A 13 2.46 3.58 4.68
CA LEU A 13 1.60 4.77 4.68
C LEU A 13 0.20 4.47 5.20
N PHE A 14 -0.41 3.33 4.84
CA PHE A 14 -1.68 2.91 5.42
C PHE A 14 -1.57 2.65 6.92
N ALA A 15 -0.49 2.00 7.38
CA ALA A 15 -0.26 1.79 8.81
C ALA A 15 -0.05 3.11 9.58
N GLY A 16 0.70 4.05 8.99
CA GLY A 16 0.90 5.39 9.55
C GLY A 16 -0.40 6.19 9.61
N ALA A 17 -1.19 6.19 8.53
CA ALA A 17 -2.51 6.82 8.49
C ALA A 17 -3.46 6.22 9.54
N ALA A 18 -3.49 4.88 9.65
CA ALA A 18 -4.28 4.20 10.68
C ALA A 18 -3.90 4.64 12.08
N THR A 19 -2.59 4.76 12.35
CA THR A 19 -2.07 5.21 13.65
C THR A 19 -2.47 6.65 13.95
N ALA A 20 -2.24 7.56 13.00
CA ALA A 20 -2.56 8.98 13.17
C ALA A 20 -4.07 9.20 13.39
N LEU A 21 -4.92 8.56 12.58
CA LEU A 21 -6.37 8.64 12.72
C LEU A 21 -6.87 7.98 14.01
N GLY A 22 -6.22 6.90 14.47
CA GLY A 22 -6.52 6.27 15.74
C GLY A 22 -6.26 7.21 16.92
N VAL A 23 -5.13 7.91 16.92
CA VAL A 23 -4.80 8.94 17.93
C VAL A 23 -5.85 10.06 17.92
N VAL A 24 -6.18 10.57 16.73
CA VAL A 24 -7.19 11.63 16.58
C VAL A 24 -8.57 11.18 17.07
N ALA A 25 -8.98 9.95 16.76
CA ALA A 25 -10.26 9.39 17.21
C ALA A 25 -10.32 9.26 18.75
N ILE A 26 -9.24 8.79 19.39
CA ILE A 26 -9.16 8.68 20.85
C ILE A 26 -9.18 10.07 21.50
N ALA A 27 -8.41 11.02 20.97
CA ALA A 27 -8.38 12.39 21.47
C ALA A 27 -9.77 13.05 21.38
N GLY A 28 -10.45 12.90 20.23
CA GLY A 28 -11.80 13.41 20.04
C GLY A 28 -12.81 12.76 20.99
N ALA A 29 -12.82 11.44 21.11
CA ALA A 29 -13.76 10.75 21.99
C ALA A 29 -13.55 11.10 23.48
N ASN A 30 -12.30 11.26 23.93
CA ASN A 30 -11.99 11.73 25.27
C ASN A 30 -12.46 13.17 25.52
N ALA A 31 -12.31 14.07 24.55
CA ALA A 31 -12.77 15.45 24.66
C ALA A 31 -14.30 15.58 24.81
N HIS A 32 -15.04 14.58 24.35
CA HIS A 32 -16.51 14.51 24.45
C HIS A 32 -17.01 13.54 25.54
N GLU A 33 -16.11 12.93 26.32
CA GLU A 33 -16.44 11.89 27.32
C GLU A 33 -17.27 10.72 26.74
N ASP A 34 -17.08 10.42 25.44
CA ASP A 34 -17.89 9.46 24.70
C ASP A 34 -17.28 8.05 24.76
N ILE A 35 -17.56 7.36 25.87
CA ILE A 35 -17.12 5.98 26.10
C ILE A 35 -17.70 5.03 25.03
N ALA A 36 -18.91 5.28 24.56
CA ALA A 36 -19.55 4.43 23.53
C ALA A 36 -18.77 4.49 22.21
N ALA A 37 -18.31 5.69 21.80
CA ALA A 37 -17.45 5.85 20.63
C ALA A 37 -16.10 5.13 20.78
N LEU A 38 -15.49 5.15 21.97
CA LEU A 38 -14.25 4.42 22.24
C LEU A 38 -14.44 2.90 22.13
N VAL A 39 -15.49 2.35 22.76
CA VAL A 39 -15.82 0.92 22.70
C VAL A 39 -16.09 0.49 21.26
N PHE A 40 -16.84 1.30 20.51
CA PHE A 40 -17.08 1.05 19.09
C PHE A 40 -15.78 1.06 18.28
N ALA A 41 -14.92 2.07 18.47
CA ALA A 41 -13.65 2.20 17.75
C ALA A 41 -12.74 0.99 18.00
N VAL A 42 -12.53 0.61 19.26
CA VAL A 42 -11.69 -0.54 19.63
C VAL A 42 -12.26 -1.85 19.07
N SER A 43 -13.58 -2.04 19.14
CA SER A 43 -14.25 -3.20 18.57
C SER A 43 -14.03 -3.28 17.06
N TRP A 44 -14.23 -2.15 16.36
CA TRP A 44 -14.03 -2.05 14.93
C TRP A 44 -12.57 -2.31 14.52
N TRP A 45 -11.60 -1.74 15.25
CA TRP A 45 -10.18 -1.97 14.97
C TRP A 45 -9.77 -3.41 15.20
N THR A 46 -10.33 -4.06 16.23
CA THR A 46 -10.10 -5.48 16.50
C THR A 46 -10.62 -6.34 15.35
N VAL A 47 -11.84 -6.07 14.86
CA VAL A 47 -12.41 -6.76 13.71
C VAL A 47 -11.57 -6.52 12.45
N ALA A 48 -11.19 -5.27 12.17
CA ALA A 48 -10.38 -4.93 11.01
C ALA A 48 -8.98 -5.58 11.07
N ALA A 49 -8.37 -5.61 12.25
CA ALA A 49 -7.08 -6.27 12.46
C ALA A 49 -7.16 -7.77 12.27
N GLY A 50 -8.18 -8.42 12.84
CA GLY A 50 -8.43 -9.85 12.66
C GLY A 50 -8.71 -10.21 11.21
N ALA A 51 -9.65 -9.51 10.57
CA ALA A 51 -10.03 -9.73 9.18
C ALA A 51 -8.86 -9.47 8.21
N GLY A 52 -8.15 -8.33 8.36
CA GLY A 52 -6.99 -8.01 7.51
C GLY A 52 -5.81 -8.95 7.76
N GLY A 53 -5.60 -9.33 9.02
CA GLY A 53 -4.64 -10.35 9.43
C GLY A 53 -4.88 -11.68 8.71
N TRP A 54 -6.13 -12.17 8.77
CA TRP A 54 -6.57 -13.41 8.16
C TRP A 54 -6.56 -13.36 6.63
N LEU A 55 -7.08 -12.31 6.01
CA LEU A 55 -7.08 -12.14 4.55
C LEU A 55 -5.65 -12.02 3.99
N GLY A 56 -4.76 -11.32 4.69
CA GLY A 56 -3.36 -11.14 4.29
C GLY A 56 -2.45 -12.34 4.60
N ARG A 57 -2.99 -13.47 5.11
CA ARG A 57 -2.16 -14.64 5.46
C ARG A 57 -1.56 -15.34 4.25
N ARG A 58 -2.19 -15.26 3.08
CA ARG A 58 -1.74 -15.94 1.86
C ARG A 58 -0.55 -15.20 1.23
N MET A 59 0.51 -15.93 0.89
CA MET A 59 1.62 -15.44 0.06
C MET A 59 1.30 -15.64 -1.42
N ALA A 60 0.21 -15.02 -1.86
CA ALA A 60 -0.17 -14.99 -3.27
C ALA A 60 -0.51 -13.54 -3.64
N PRO A 61 -0.10 -13.07 -4.83
CA PRO A 61 -0.56 -11.79 -5.32
C PRO A 61 -2.09 -11.80 -5.45
N ARG A 62 -2.73 -10.69 -5.13
CA ARG A 62 -4.18 -10.56 -5.33
C ARG A 62 -4.50 -10.48 -6.82
N ALA A 63 -5.69 -10.92 -7.23
CA ALA A 63 -6.13 -10.90 -8.63
C ALA A 63 -5.98 -9.54 -9.35
N GLY A 64 -6.06 -8.42 -8.62
CA GLY A 64 -5.75 -7.09 -9.18
C GLY A 64 -4.25 -6.91 -9.52
N ILE A 65 -3.37 -7.37 -8.64
CA ILE A 65 -1.92 -7.32 -8.84
C ILE A 65 -1.50 -8.33 -9.93
N GLU A 66 -2.07 -9.54 -9.94
CA GLU A 66 -1.79 -10.53 -10.98
C GLU A 66 -2.10 -9.99 -12.38
N ARG A 67 -3.28 -9.36 -12.55
CA ARG A 67 -3.65 -8.69 -13.81
C ARG A 67 -2.69 -7.57 -14.18
N LEU A 68 -2.27 -6.79 -13.19
CA LEU A 68 -1.33 -5.70 -13.40
C LEU A 68 0.06 -6.22 -13.85
N LEU A 69 0.56 -7.28 -13.22
CA LEU A 69 1.80 -7.96 -13.61
C LEU A 69 1.69 -8.56 -15.02
N ALA A 70 0.57 -9.19 -15.35
CA ALA A 70 0.33 -9.77 -16.67
C ALA A 70 0.27 -8.70 -17.77
N SER A 71 -0.20 -7.50 -17.45
CA SER A 71 -0.24 -6.35 -18.37
C SER A 71 1.09 -5.59 -18.50
N ALA A 72 2.15 -6.04 -17.83
CA ALA A 72 3.42 -5.30 -17.79
C ALA A 72 4.11 -5.28 -19.16
N ARG A 73 4.50 -4.09 -19.62
CA ARG A 73 5.23 -3.92 -20.88
C ARG A 73 6.70 -4.30 -20.71
N ALA A 74 7.23 -5.15 -21.59
CA ALA A 74 8.65 -5.49 -21.60
C ALA A 74 9.49 -4.35 -22.22
N THR A 75 10.60 -4.00 -21.58
CA THR A 75 11.63 -3.11 -22.15
C THR A 75 13.02 -3.54 -21.72
N ASN A 76 14.02 -3.21 -22.54
CA ASN A 76 15.44 -3.44 -22.25
C ASN A 76 16.15 -2.19 -21.72
N THR A 77 15.46 -1.05 -21.69
CA THR A 77 15.99 0.21 -21.14
C THR A 77 15.52 0.40 -19.71
N LEU A 78 16.43 0.85 -18.84
CA LEU A 78 16.06 1.21 -17.48
C LEU A 78 15.14 2.44 -17.51
N PRO A 79 13.92 2.39 -16.94
CA PRO A 79 13.02 3.53 -16.93
C PRO A 79 13.58 4.66 -16.05
N GLU A 80 13.33 5.91 -16.44
CA GLU A 80 13.65 7.08 -15.61
C GLU A 80 12.86 7.05 -14.30
N VAL A 81 13.55 7.20 -13.17
CA VAL A 81 12.99 6.93 -11.84
C VAL A 81 12.75 8.23 -11.07
N GLU A 82 11.49 8.65 -11.00
CA GLU A 82 11.01 9.71 -10.09
C GLU A 82 10.14 9.10 -8.98
N PRO A 83 10.72 8.56 -7.90
CA PRO A 83 9.99 7.79 -6.90
C PRO A 83 8.95 8.63 -6.14
N GLY A 84 9.27 9.89 -5.83
CA GLY A 84 8.34 10.78 -5.12
C GLY A 84 7.07 11.09 -5.92
N SER A 85 7.22 11.34 -7.22
CA SER A 85 6.09 11.64 -8.11
C SER A 85 5.12 10.45 -8.21
N VAL A 86 5.64 9.23 -8.32
CA VAL A 86 4.82 8.01 -8.38
C VAL A 86 4.03 7.80 -7.09
N ILE A 87 4.67 7.98 -5.92
CA ILE A 87 4.00 7.85 -4.62
C ILE A 87 2.89 8.89 -4.49
N PHE A 88 3.18 10.16 -4.76
CA PHE A 88 2.20 11.24 -4.65
C PHE A 88 1.02 11.05 -5.61
N THR A 89 1.31 10.76 -6.88
CA THR A 89 0.32 10.51 -7.94
C THR A 89 -0.62 9.35 -7.63
N ARG A 90 -0.15 8.33 -6.91
CA ARG A 90 -0.91 7.10 -6.66
C ARG A 90 -1.57 7.05 -5.29
N LEU A 91 -0.99 7.71 -4.29
CA LEU A 91 -1.45 7.65 -2.91
C LEU A 91 -2.01 8.98 -2.41
N TRP A 92 -2.13 10.02 -3.26
CA TRP A 92 -2.84 11.25 -2.90
C TRP A 92 -4.26 11.01 -2.35
N PRO A 93 -5.07 10.03 -2.83
CA PRO A 93 -6.41 9.84 -2.26
C PRO A 93 -6.35 9.38 -0.81
N LEU A 94 -5.34 8.59 -0.45
CA LEU A 94 -5.09 8.20 0.94
C LEU A 94 -4.70 9.43 1.78
N GLY A 95 -3.80 10.27 1.27
CA GLY A 95 -3.39 11.50 1.94
C GLY A 95 -4.56 12.45 2.19
N ILE A 96 -5.34 12.76 1.14
CA ILE A 96 -6.53 13.63 1.25
C ILE A 96 -7.57 13.00 2.17
N GLY A 97 -7.87 11.71 2.01
CA GLY A 97 -8.82 11.01 2.88
C GLY A 97 -8.39 11.09 4.35
N THR A 98 -7.11 10.86 4.64
CA THR A 98 -6.58 10.96 6.00
C THR A 98 -6.73 12.36 6.58
N VAL A 99 -6.38 13.41 5.82
CA VAL A 99 -6.49 14.79 6.29
C VAL A 99 -7.95 15.20 6.48
N VAL A 100 -8.83 14.89 5.52
CA VAL A 100 -10.26 15.22 5.59
C VAL A 100 -10.91 14.53 6.78
N THR A 101 -10.71 13.22 6.94
CA THR A 101 -11.33 12.49 8.04
C THR A 101 -10.74 12.89 9.39
N GLY A 102 -9.43 13.17 9.47
CA GLY A 102 -8.79 13.72 10.67
C GLY A 102 -9.35 15.10 11.02
N GLY A 103 -9.62 15.97 10.04
CA GLY A 103 -10.25 17.27 10.24
C GLY A 103 -11.71 17.17 10.70
N ILE A 104 -12.49 16.25 10.13
CA ILE A 104 -13.88 16.01 10.55
C ILE A 104 -13.94 15.48 12.00
N ALA A 105 -12.89 14.79 12.45
CA ALA A 105 -12.82 14.21 13.78
C ALA A 105 -13.02 15.19 14.94
N PHE A 106 -12.67 16.46 14.71
CA PHE A 106 -12.86 17.54 15.68
C PHE A 106 -14.34 17.90 15.90
N LEU A 107 -15.21 17.57 14.94
CA LEU A 107 -16.65 17.77 15.03
C LEU A 107 -17.36 16.50 15.51
N LEU A 108 -16.91 15.35 14.99
CA LEU A 108 -17.46 14.03 15.27
C LEU A 108 -16.29 13.04 15.30
N PRO A 109 -15.96 12.34 16.39
CA PRO A 109 -14.80 11.44 16.45
C PRO A 109 -14.96 10.15 15.62
N GLN A 110 -16.19 9.78 15.28
CA GLN A 110 -16.55 8.51 14.64
C GLN A 110 -15.91 8.29 13.24
N PRO A 111 -15.86 9.29 12.32
CA PRO A 111 -15.26 9.09 11.00
C PRO A 111 -13.78 8.74 11.08
N ALA A 112 -13.01 9.37 11.98
CA ALA A 112 -11.60 9.04 12.18
C ALA A 112 -11.43 7.62 12.70
N ALA A 113 -12.28 7.16 13.63
CA ALA A 113 -12.26 5.79 14.11
C ALA A 113 -12.50 4.77 12.98
N VAL A 114 -13.51 5.02 12.13
CA VAL A 114 -13.83 4.14 11.00
C VAL A 114 -12.68 4.10 9.99
N ALA A 115 -12.15 5.26 9.60
CA ALA A 115 -11.06 5.37 8.65
C ALA A 115 -9.75 4.75 9.18
N ALA A 116 -9.45 4.90 10.48
CA ALA A 116 -8.32 4.23 11.12
C ALA A 116 -8.41 2.71 10.98
N GLY A 117 -9.58 2.12 11.29
CA GLY A 117 -9.80 0.69 11.16
C GLY A 117 -9.71 0.20 9.71
N TYR A 118 -10.26 0.96 8.76
CA TYR A 118 -10.13 0.64 7.34
C TYR A 118 -8.66 0.63 6.89
N ALA A 119 -7.89 1.67 7.21
CA ALA A 119 -6.49 1.77 6.86
C ALA A 119 -5.65 0.66 7.50
N LEU A 120 -5.93 0.31 8.76
CA LEU A 120 -5.33 -0.82 9.47
C LEU A 120 -5.62 -2.15 8.75
N GLY A 121 -6.88 -2.39 8.40
CA GLY A 121 -7.31 -3.58 7.68
C GLY A 121 -6.61 -3.72 6.34
N VAL A 122 -6.53 -2.64 5.55
CA VAL A 122 -5.82 -2.62 4.25
C VAL A 122 -4.33 -2.90 4.43
N ALA A 123 -3.66 -2.21 5.37
CA ALA A 123 -2.24 -2.41 5.65
C ALA A 123 -1.93 -3.88 5.96
N LEU A 124 -2.70 -4.49 6.86
CA LEU A 124 -2.54 -5.89 7.23
C LEU A 124 -2.84 -6.83 6.08
N THR A 125 -3.89 -6.54 5.32
CA THR A 125 -4.28 -7.35 4.17
C THR A 125 -3.18 -7.38 3.10
N TRP A 126 -2.47 -6.26 2.90
CA TRP A 126 -1.47 -6.13 1.83
C TRP A 126 -0.03 -6.39 2.31
N ARG A 127 0.18 -6.63 3.60
CA ARG A 127 1.51 -6.79 4.22
C ARG A 127 2.44 -7.81 3.55
N ARG A 128 1.88 -8.84 2.89
CA ARG A 128 2.64 -9.90 2.21
C ARG A 128 2.75 -9.73 0.69
N GLN A 129 2.07 -8.75 0.10
CA GLN A 129 2.02 -8.60 -1.36
C GLN A 129 3.39 -8.27 -1.95
N ALA A 130 4.18 -7.42 -1.28
CA ALA A 130 5.54 -7.10 -1.71
C ALA A 130 6.44 -8.35 -1.77
N SER A 131 6.34 -9.23 -0.77
CA SER A 131 7.09 -10.49 -0.74
C SER A 131 6.60 -11.49 -1.79
N ALA A 132 5.28 -11.56 -2.03
CA ALA A 132 4.72 -12.42 -3.06
C ALA A 132 5.17 -12.00 -4.48
N VAL A 133 5.18 -10.70 -4.77
CA VAL A 133 5.70 -10.17 -6.03
C VAL A 133 7.20 -10.40 -6.14
N GLN A 134 7.96 -10.19 -5.06
CA GLN A 134 9.39 -10.46 -5.05
C GLN A 134 9.71 -11.93 -5.37
N ALA A 135 8.94 -12.89 -4.83
CA ALA A 135 9.11 -14.29 -5.17
C ALA A 135 8.87 -14.59 -6.66
N ILE A 136 7.95 -13.86 -7.31
CA ILE A 136 7.72 -13.94 -8.76
C ILE A 136 8.87 -13.32 -9.54
N GLU A 137 9.34 -12.15 -9.12
CA GLU A 137 10.52 -11.49 -9.69
C GLU A 137 11.76 -12.41 -9.67
N ASP A 138 12.01 -13.04 -8.53
CA ASP A 138 13.15 -13.94 -8.32
C ASP A 138 13.00 -15.25 -9.12
N ARG A 139 11.78 -15.81 -9.19
CA ARG A 139 11.49 -17.02 -9.98
C ARG A 139 11.62 -16.79 -11.49
N ASP A 140 11.09 -15.67 -11.97
CA ASP A 140 10.98 -15.41 -13.41
C ASP A 140 12.19 -14.62 -13.96
N GLY A 141 13.10 -14.17 -13.09
CA GLY A 141 14.27 -13.39 -13.46
C GLY A 141 13.88 -12.03 -14.03
N VAL A 142 12.98 -11.32 -13.36
CA VAL A 142 12.44 -10.06 -13.87
C VAL A 142 12.34 -9.04 -12.76
N ARG A 143 12.33 -7.76 -13.11
CA ARG A 143 11.96 -6.70 -12.18
C ARG A 143 10.79 -5.92 -12.73
N PHE A 144 9.83 -5.62 -11.86
CA PHE A 144 8.70 -4.76 -12.19
C PHE A 144 8.95 -3.34 -11.68
N HIS A 145 8.81 -2.38 -12.58
CA HIS A 145 8.95 -0.96 -12.32
C HIS A 145 7.62 -0.27 -12.57
N MET A 146 7.26 0.70 -11.72
CA MET A 146 6.09 1.54 -11.97
C MET A 146 6.36 2.49 -13.13
N ASP A 147 5.45 2.53 -14.09
CA ASP A 147 5.47 3.46 -15.22
C ASP A 147 4.94 4.84 -14.82
N LYS A 148 5.44 5.90 -15.48
CA LYS A 148 4.96 7.27 -15.33
C LYS A 148 3.59 7.38 -15.99
N SER A 149 2.58 7.07 -15.20
CA SER A 149 1.19 6.99 -15.63
C SER A 149 0.36 8.06 -14.93
N SER A 150 -0.62 8.62 -15.63
CA SER A 150 -1.48 9.72 -15.14
C SER A 150 -2.09 9.41 -13.77
N PRO A 151 -2.28 10.42 -12.88
CA PRO A 151 -2.92 10.26 -11.57
C PRO A 151 -4.28 9.57 -11.61
N PHE A 152 -5.05 9.80 -12.69
CA PHE A 152 -6.38 9.24 -12.88
C PHE A 152 -6.38 8.00 -13.78
N GLY A 153 -5.26 7.68 -14.43
CA GLY A 153 -5.11 6.48 -15.27
C GLY A 153 -4.80 5.24 -14.44
N ALA A 154 -5.16 4.06 -14.96
CA ALA A 154 -4.78 2.79 -14.36
C ALA A 154 -3.25 2.71 -14.17
N PRO A 155 -2.77 2.11 -13.06
CA PRO A 155 -1.35 1.86 -12.89
C PRO A 155 -0.84 0.96 -14.02
N LYS A 156 0.35 1.24 -14.51
CA LYS A 156 1.03 0.43 -15.52
C LYS A 156 2.40 0.02 -15.00
N LEU A 157 2.82 -1.18 -15.38
CA LEU A 157 4.11 -1.73 -15.01
C LEU A 157 4.98 -1.91 -16.24
N ILE A 158 6.27 -1.72 -16.02
CA ILE A 158 7.33 -2.03 -16.97
C ILE A 158 8.09 -3.23 -16.40
N ARG A 159 8.27 -4.26 -17.22
CA ARG A 159 9.06 -5.45 -16.92
C ARG A 159 10.43 -5.30 -17.57
N THR A 160 11.48 -5.38 -16.76
CA THR A 160 12.87 -5.41 -17.24
C THR A 160 13.52 -6.75 -16.90
N PRO A 161 14.41 -7.28 -17.77
CA PRO A 161 15.22 -8.45 -17.43
C PRO A 161 16.09 -8.14 -16.21
N TRP A 162 16.18 -9.08 -15.26
CA TRP A 162 17.25 -8.98 -14.27
C TRP A 162 18.58 -9.23 -14.98
N ALA A 163 19.60 -8.41 -14.67
CA ALA A 163 20.93 -8.61 -15.22
C ALA A 163 21.47 -9.96 -14.73
N ARG A 164 21.37 -11.01 -15.57
CA ARG A 164 22.33 -12.11 -15.48
C ARG A 164 23.70 -11.46 -15.59
N LYS A 165 24.57 -11.76 -14.63
CA LYS A 165 26.01 -11.48 -14.71
C LYS A 165 26.41 -11.87 -16.14
N ILE A 166 26.86 -10.90 -16.93
CA ILE A 166 27.53 -11.21 -18.19
C ILE A 166 28.80 -11.89 -17.72
N GLU A 167 28.80 -13.22 -17.61
CA GLU A 167 30.06 -13.93 -17.57
C GLU A 167 30.78 -13.51 -18.84
N PRO A 168 31.98 -12.93 -18.74
CA PRO A 168 32.74 -12.58 -19.93
C PRO A 168 32.83 -13.86 -20.74
N ALA A 169 32.25 -13.84 -21.95
CA ALA A 169 32.47 -14.89 -22.92
C ALA A 169 33.97 -15.13 -22.93
N GLY A 170 34.39 -16.34 -22.57
CA GLY A 170 35.77 -16.67 -22.30
C GLY A 170 36.69 -15.98 -23.29
N ALA A 171 37.48 -15.05 -22.79
CA ALA A 171 38.71 -14.69 -23.46
C ALA A 171 39.59 -15.94 -23.42
N SER A 172 40.12 -16.30 -24.60
CA SER A 172 40.97 -17.43 -24.99
C SER A 172 40.29 -18.80 -25.07
#